data_AF-A0AAW7E543-F1
#
_entry.id   AF-A0AAW7E543-F1
#
_cell.length_a   1.000
_cell.length_b   1.000
_cell.length_c   1.000
_cell.angle_alpha   90.00
_cell.angle_beta   90.00
_cell.angle_gamma   90.00
#
_symmetry.space_group_name_H-M   'P 1'
#
loop_
_entity.id
_entity.type
_entity.pdbx_description
1 polymer ?
#
loop_
_entity_poly.entity_id
_entity_poly.type
_entity_poly.pdbx_seq_one_letter_code
_entity_poly.pdbx_strand_id
1 'polypeptide(L)'
;MDKINEKKAFSERLKSSLENLNYSCGPTFLCREFNLRYSGSPISTQTAHNWLNGNAIPSQEKLQILAVWLQVSSEWLRFGQQSSEFSGSQHMYLSSIDAKFQRLAPKQQQLIMDLIDSLL
;
A
#
# COMPACT_ATOMS: atom_id res chain seq x y z
N MET A 1 3.48 25.02 -1.18
CA MET A 1 3.42 23.92 -2.18
C MET A 1 2.13 24.05 -2.97
N ASP A 2 2.20 24.31 -4.27
CA ASP A 2 1.02 24.44 -5.13
C ASP A 2 0.28 23.11 -5.28
N LYS A 3 -1.04 23.10 -5.02
CA LYS A 3 -1.90 21.89 -5.14
C LYS A 3 -1.80 21.19 -6.50
N ILE A 4 -1.48 21.93 -7.56
CA ILE A 4 -1.28 21.38 -8.91
C ILE A 4 -0.03 20.48 -8.94
N ASN A 5 1.02 20.88 -8.23
CA ASN A 5 2.25 20.12 -8.15
C ASN A 5 2.05 18.81 -7.37
N GLU A 6 1.27 18.84 -6.29
CA GLU A 6 0.98 17.63 -5.50
C GLU A 6 0.23 16.56 -6.30
N LYS A 7 -0.75 16.96 -7.12
CA LYS A 7 -1.50 16.01 -7.96
C LYS A 7 -0.62 15.38 -9.04
N LYS A 8 0.27 16.17 -9.66
CA LYS A 8 1.23 15.66 -10.64
C LYS A 8 2.21 14.67 -10.01
N ALA A 9 2.79 15.04 -8.86
CA ALA A 9 3.69 14.19 -8.11
C ALA A 9 3.03 12.88 -7.66
N PHE A 10 1.76 12.91 -7.25
CA PHE A 10 0.98 11.70 -6.99
C PHE A 10 0.87 10.82 -8.25
N SER A 11 0.59 11.42 -9.41
CA SER A 11 0.43 10.67 -10.66
C SER A 11 1.72 9.99 -11.11
N GLU A 12 2.87 10.66 -10.90
CA GLU A 12 4.19 10.12 -11.20
C GLU A 12 4.49 8.92 -10.31
N ARG A 13 4.28 9.05 -8.99
CA ARG A 13 4.43 7.93 -8.04
C ARG A 13 3.53 6.76 -8.38
N LEU A 14 2.27 7.02 -8.72
CA LEU A 14 1.31 5.99 -9.11
C LEU A 14 1.79 5.22 -10.35
N LYS A 15 2.27 5.92 -11.39
CA LYS A 15 2.83 5.29 -12.60
C LYS A 15 4.07 4.48 -12.28
N SER A 16 5.03 5.05 -11.54
CA SER A 16 6.24 4.34 -11.15
C SER A 16 5.94 3.08 -10.33
N SER A 17 4.97 3.13 -9.41
CA SER A 17 4.53 1.95 -8.66
C SER A 17 3.92 0.86 -9.54
N LEU A 18 3.17 1.23 -10.59
CA LEU A 18 2.64 0.26 -11.56
C LEU A 18 3.76 -0.37 -12.39
N GLU A 19 4.71 0.44 -12.87
CA GLU A 19 5.86 -0.01 -13.65
C GLU A 19 6.77 -0.95 -12.85
N ASN A 20 7.00 -0.64 -11.57
CA ASN A 20 7.79 -1.49 -10.66
C ASN A 20 7.19 -2.88 -10.46
N LEU A 21 5.88 -3.03 -10.67
CA LEU A 21 5.16 -4.30 -10.59
C LEU A 21 4.88 -4.89 -11.99
N ASN A 22 5.52 -4.35 -13.03
CA ASN A 22 5.33 -4.73 -14.44
C ASN A 22 3.87 -4.63 -14.93
N TYR A 23 3.07 -3.74 -14.33
CA TYR A 23 1.70 -3.47 -14.75
C TYR A 23 1.61 -2.41 -15.85
N SER A 24 0.51 -2.43 -16.60
CA SER A 24 0.22 -1.41 -17.62
C SER A 24 -0.27 -0.11 -16.97
N CYS A 25 0.34 1.03 -17.33
CA CYS A 25 -0.06 2.39 -16.93
C CYS A 25 -1.32 2.90 -17.68
N GLY A 26 -2.21 2.01 -18.13
CA GLY A 26 -3.40 2.35 -18.89
C GLY A 26 -4.63 2.64 -18.00
N PRO A 27 -5.45 3.67 -18.30
CA PRO A 27 -6.67 3.97 -17.53
C PRO A 27 -7.66 2.81 -17.43
N THR A 28 -7.84 2.05 -18.52
CA THR A 28 -8.73 0.88 -18.56
C THR A 28 -8.22 -0.24 -17.66
N PHE A 29 -6.90 -0.50 -17.69
CA PHE A 29 -6.26 -1.52 -16.86
C PHE A 29 -6.37 -1.16 -15.37
N LEU A 30 -5.99 0.07 -15.01
CA LEU A 30 -6.07 0.54 -13.63
C LEU A 30 -7.50 0.47 -13.09
N CYS A 31 -8.48 0.93 -13.87
CA CYS A 31 -9.90 0.89 -13.51
C CYS A 31 -10.37 -0.54 -13.21
N ARG A 32 -10.05 -1.49 -14.11
CA ARG A 32 -10.42 -2.90 -13.95
C ARG A 32 -9.79 -3.49 -12.70
N GLU A 33 -8.47 -3.39 -12.56
CA GLU A 33 -7.74 -4.00 -11.44
C GLU A 33 -8.11 -3.38 -10.09
N PHE A 34 -8.37 -2.08 -10.05
CA PHE A 34 -8.86 -1.41 -8.85
C PHE A 34 -10.24 -1.92 -8.46
N ASN A 35 -11.19 -1.96 -9.40
CA ASN A 35 -12.56 -2.40 -9.13
C ASN A 35 -12.64 -3.88 -8.72
N LEU A 36 -11.72 -4.74 -9.17
CA LEU A 36 -11.62 -6.13 -8.71
C LEU A 36 -11.25 -6.24 -7.23
N ARG A 37 -10.56 -5.26 -6.67
CA ARG A 37 -10.07 -5.24 -5.28
C ARG A 37 -10.93 -4.40 -4.34
N TYR A 38 -11.85 -3.61 -4.89
CA TYR A 38 -12.65 -2.66 -4.13
C TYR A 38 -14.10 -3.13 -4.01
N SER A 39 -14.57 -3.34 -2.78
CA SER A 39 -15.95 -3.77 -2.49
C SER A 39 -16.94 -2.61 -2.36
N GLY A 40 -16.48 -1.36 -2.43
CA GLY A 40 -17.33 -0.17 -2.37
C GLY A 40 -17.82 0.30 -3.74
N SER A 41 -18.03 1.61 -3.89
CA SER A 41 -18.47 2.20 -5.17
C SER A 41 -17.37 2.10 -6.24
N PRO A 42 -17.58 1.37 -7.34
CA PRO A 42 -16.57 1.22 -8.39
C PRO A 42 -16.17 2.59 -8.96
N ILE A 43 -14.95 2.67 -9.48
CA ILE A 43 -14.47 3.84 -10.22
C ILE A 43 -14.73 3.67 -11.71
N SER A 44 -14.84 4.79 -12.43
CA SER A 44 -14.90 4.81 -13.89
C SER A 44 -13.50 4.89 -14.51
N THR A 45 -13.38 4.56 -15.79
CA THR A 45 -12.15 4.74 -16.57
C THR A 45 -11.69 6.20 -16.61
N GLN A 46 -12.63 7.15 -16.60
CA GLN A 46 -12.34 8.58 -16.49
C GLN A 46 -11.68 8.94 -15.16
N THR A 47 -12.13 8.33 -14.05
CA THR A 47 -11.51 8.53 -12.74
C THR A 47 -10.07 8.00 -12.74
N ALA A 48 -9.84 6.81 -13.29
CA ALA A 48 -8.51 6.24 -13.44
C ALA A 48 -7.59 7.12 -14.31
N HIS A 49 -8.10 7.64 -15.43
CA HIS A 49 -7.38 8.59 -16.28
C HIS A 49 -6.99 9.86 -15.51
N ASN A 50 -7.91 10.41 -14.72
CA ASN A 50 -7.65 11.60 -13.92
C ASN A 50 -6.58 11.38 -12.84
N TRP A 51 -6.47 10.17 -12.29
CA TRP A 51 -5.41 9.82 -11.35
C TRP A 51 -4.05 9.71 -12.05
N LEU A 52 -4.00 9.02 -13.20
CA LEU A 52 -2.76 8.84 -13.96
C LEU A 52 -2.24 10.13 -14.57
N ASN A 53 -3.09 11.13 -14.84
CA ASN A 53 -2.67 12.42 -15.37
C ASN A 53 -2.52 13.53 -14.31
N GLY A 54 -2.71 13.21 -13.04
CA GLY A 54 -2.57 14.20 -11.96
C GLY A 54 -3.65 15.27 -12.00
N ASN A 55 -4.83 14.96 -12.53
CA ASN A 55 -5.99 15.87 -12.50
C ASN A 55 -6.74 15.76 -11.17
N ALA A 56 -6.69 14.57 -10.53
CA ALA A 56 -7.34 14.30 -9.26
C ALA A 56 -6.50 13.37 -8.38
N ILE A 57 -6.67 13.50 -7.06
CA ILE A 57 -6.17 12.56 -6.06
C ILE A 57 -7.37 11.75 -5.55
N PRO A 58 -7.24 10.42 -5.37
CA PRO A 58 -8.29 9.59 -4.78
C PRO A 58 -8.69 10.02 -3.36
N SER A 59 -9.88 9.61 -2.91
CA SER A 59 -10.25 9.69 -1.49
C SER A 59 -9.33 8.81 -0.64
N GLN A 60 -9.30 9.05 0.68
CA GLN A 60 -8.44 8.32 1.61
C GLN A 60 -8.62 6.80 1.51
N GLU A 61 -9.86 6.32 1.47
CA GLU A 61 -10.19 4.91 1.32
C GLU A 61 -9.64 4.31 0.02
N LYS A 62 -9.89 4.97 -1.12
CA LYS A 62 -9.39 4.50 -2.44
C LYS A 62 -7.87 4.54 -2.52
N LEU A 63 -7.26 5.54 -1.88
CA LEU A 63 -5.81 5.65 -1.77
C LEU A 63 -5.21 4.50 -0.96
N GLN A 64 -5.84 4.08 0.14
CA GLN A 64 -5.40 2.92 0.92
C GLN A 64 -5.46 1.62 0.11
N ILE A 65 -6.52 1.42 -0.67
CA ILE A 65 -6.64 0.24 -1.55
C ILE A 65 -5.54 0.24 -2.62
N LEU A 66 -5.27 1.39 -3.25
CA LEU A 66 -4.14 1.53 -4.17
C LEU A 66 -2.81 1.21 -3.49
N ALA A 67 -2.60 1.73 -2.29
CA ALA A 67 -1.37 1.53 -1.52
C ALA A 67 -1.14 0.04 -1.20
N VAL A 68 -2.18 -0.65 -0.72
CA VAL A 68 -2.14 -2.09 -0.45
C VAL A 68 -1.86 -2.88 -1.72
N TRP A 69 -2.54 -2.57 -2.82
CA TRP A 69 -2.34 -3.25 -4.10
C TRP A 69 -0.92 -3.04 -4.64
N LEU A 70 -0.43 -1.81 -4.58
CA LEU A 70 0.89 -1.43 -5.11
C LEU A 70 2.04 -1.70 -4.14
N GLN A 71 1.75 -2.28 -2.96
CA GLN A 71 2.72 -2.58 -1.90
C GLN A 71 3.56 -1.36 -1.47
N VAL A 72 2.92 -0.20 -1.38
CA VAL A 72 3.52 1.06 -0.92
C VAL A 72 2.70 1.66 0.22
N SER A 73 3.25 2.63 0.95
CA SER A 73 2.48 3.40 1.93
C SER A 73 1.51 4.37 1.24
N SER A 74 0.30 4.53 1.79
CA SER A 74 -0.66 5.54 1.30
C SER A 74 -0.13 6.96 1.45
N GLU A 75 0.67 7.21 2.50
CA GLU A 75 1.29 8.51 2.75
C GLU A 75 2.39 8.81 1.74
N TRP A 76 3.24 7.81 1.48
CA TRP A 76 4.24 7.90 0.41
C TRP A 76 3.58 8.12 -0.95
N LEU A 77 2.52 7.38 -1.27
CA LEU A 77 1.82 7.52 -2.54
C LEU A 77 1.23 8.93 -2.69
N ARG A 78 0.66 9.49 -1.63
CA ARG A 78 0.04 10.83 -1.63
C ARG A 78 1.04 11.97 -1.63
N PHE A 79 1.99 11.97 -0.70
CA PHE A 79 2.87 13.11 -0.43
C PHE A 79 4.32 12.88 -0.88
N GLY A 80 4.72 11.64 -1.16
CA GLY A 80 6.10 11.30 -1.51
C GLY A 80 7.05 11.30 -0.32
N GLN A 81 6.53 11.50 0.90
CA GLN A 81 7.32 11.34 2.09
C GLN A 81 7.53 9.85 2.31
N GLN A 82 8.78 9.44 2.18
CA GLN A 82 9.22 8.13 2.62
C GLN A 82 9.24 8.19 4.14
N SER A 83 8.09 7.94 4.79
CA SER A 83 8.19 7.34 6.11
C SER A 83 9.03 6.08 5.90
N SER A 84 10.12 5.97 6.65
CA SER A 84 11.05 4.86 6.71
C SER A 84 10.37 3.60 7.26
N GLU A 85 9.21 3.30 6.70
CA GLU A 85 8.17 2.45 7.22
C GLU A 85 7.48 1.79 6.03
N PHE A 86 8.20 0.85 5.41
CA PHE A 86 7.61 -0.40 4.91
C PHE A 86 6.92 -1.23 6.04
N SER A 87 6.61 -0.57 7.15
CA SER A 87 6.17 -1.08 8.43
C SER A 87 4.65 -1.01 8.59
N GLY A 88 3.86 -0.41 7.69
CA GLY A 88 2.40 -0.38 7.88
C GLY A 88 1.77 -1.78 8.06
N SER A 89 2.15 -2.72 7.19
CA SER A 89 1.76 -4.14 7.31
C SER A 89 2.73 -4.96 8.16
N GLN A 90 4.05 -4.72 8.06
CA GLN A 90 5.04 -5.46 8.84
C GLN A 90 5.04 -5.11 10.33
N HIS A 91 4.90 -3.85 10.73
CA HIS A 91 4.77 -3.43 12.14
C HIS A 91 3.41 -3.82 12.71
N MET A 92 2.33 -3.79 11.92
CA MET A 92 1.06 -4.39 12.35
C MET A 92 1.20 -5.91 12.55
N TYR A 93 1.95 -6.60 11.67
CA TYR A 93 2.23 -8.03 11.81
C TYR A 93 3.15 -8.34 13.00
N LEU A 94 4.27 -7.63 13.16
CA LEU A 94 5.23 -7.73 14.28
C LEU A 94 4.56 -7.43 15.62
N SER A 95 3.82 -6.31 15.72
CA SER A 95 3.05 -6.00 16.94
C SER A 95 1.99 -7.07 17.24
N SER A 96 1.37 -7.67 16.21
CA SER A 96 0.47 -8.80 16.41
C SER A 96 1.19 -10.08 16.84
N ILE A 97 2.44 -10.30 16.42
CA ILE A 97 3.27 -11.43 16.86
C ILE A 97 3.66 -11.22 18.32
N ASP A 98 4.14 -10.05 18.71
CA ASP A 98 4.53 -9.74 20.09
C ASP A 98 3.36 -9.97 21.06
N ALA A 99 2.18 -9.45 20.71
CA ALA A 99 0.97 -9.64 21.51
C ALA A 99 0.53 -11.10 21.60
N LYS A 100 0.72 -11.90 20.53
CA LYS A 100 0.41 -13.34 20.53
C LYS A 100 1.46 -14.13 21.32
N PHE A 101 2.73 -13.78 21.18
CA PHE A 101 3.85 -14.44 21.85
C PHE A 101 3.76 -14.29 23.37
N GLN A 102 3.39 -13.10 23.86
CA GLN A 102 3.19 -12.88 25.30
C GLN A 102 2.01 -13.67 25.89
N ARG A 103 1.05 -14.12 25.06
CA ARG A 103 -0.09 -14.93 25.51
C ARG A 103 0.22 -16.43 25.59
N LEU A 104 1.38 -16.87 25.10
CA LEU A 104 1.77 -18.28 25.10
C LEU A 104 2.32 -18.71 26.46
N ALA A 105 2.22 -20.00 26.77
CA ALA A 105 2.84 -20.55 27.97
C ALA A 105 4.38 -20.49 27.84
N PRO A 106 5.13 -20.40 28.95
CA PRO A 106 6.59 -20.27 28.92
C PRO A 106 7.30 -21.37 28.10
N LYS A 107 6.78 -22.61 28.13
CA LYS A 107 7.31 -23.72 27.32
C LYS A 107 7.15 -23.50 25.80
N GLN A 108 6.06 -22.87 25.38
CA GLN A 108 5.80 -22.60 23.96
C GLN A 108 6.65 -21.42 23.47
N GLN A 109 6.87 -20.41 24.32
CA GLN A 109 7.80 -19.32 24.05
C GLN A 109 9.21 -19.87 23.83
N GLN A 110 9.66 -20.78 24.70
CA GLN A 110 10.97 -21.41 24.58
C GLN A 110 11.14 -22.15 23.24
N LEU A 111 10.16 -22.96 22.84
CA LEU A 111 10.21 -23.67 21.55
C LEU A 111 10.33 -22.73 20.35
N ILE A 112 9.66 -21.57 20.40
CA ILE A 112 9.75 -20.56 19.35
C ILE A 112 11.14 -19.92 19.35
N MET A 113 11.71 -19.62 20.52
CA MET A 113 13.08 -19.07 20.62
C MET A 113 14.10 -20.06 20.08
N ASP A 114 14.03 -21.33 20.48
CA ASP A 114 14.93 -22.38 19.99
C ASP A 114 14.83 -22.54 18.47
N LEU A 115 13.62 -22.42 17.89
CA LEU A 115 13.43 -22.44 16.44
C LEU A 115 14.07 -21.24 15.74
N ILE A 116 13.93 -20.03 16.30
CA ILE A 116 14.56 -18.83 15.77
C ILE A 116 16.09 -18.97 15.80
N ASP A 117 16.64 -19.42 16.92
CA ASP A 117 18.07 -19.63 17.10
C ASP A 117 18.62 -20.73 16.18
N SER A 118 17.79 -21.71 15.77
CA SER A 118 18.20 -22.74 14.80
C SER A 118 18.26 -22.27 13.35
N LEU A 119 17.61 -21.14 13.05
CA LEU A 119 17.46 -20.59 11.70
C LEU A 119 18.37 -19.38 11.42
N LEU A 120 19.05 -18.87 12.45
CA LEU A 120 20.02 -17.77 12.39
C LEU A 120 21.44 -18.30 12.64
#